data_AF-A0AA51H988-F1
#
_entry.id   AF-A0AA51H988-F1
#
_cell.length_a   1.000
_cell.length_b   1.000
_cell.length_c   1.000
_cell.angle_alpha   90.00
_cell.angle_beta   90.00
_cell.angle_gamma   90.00
#
_symmetry.space_group_name_H-M   'P 1'
#
loop_
_entity.id
_entity.type
_entity.pdbx_description
1 polymer ?
#
loop_
_entity_poly.entity_id
_entity_poly.type
_entity_poly.pdbx_seq_one_letter_code
_entity_poly.pdbx_strand_id
1 'polypeptide(L)'
;MLSCNEVKNLMLMKDITQTEICEYCGVKRPYISMLINGKQPFTEEIYNKMIEYINLSIKDKEKFRNELKEKKEKEKQSKQNKK
;
A
#
# COMPACT_ATOMS: atom_id res chain seq x y z
N MET A 1 -17.78 6.75 3.80
CA MET A 1 -16.57 5.92 3.62
C MET A 1 -16.96 4.46 3.78
N LEU A 2 -16.35 3.56 3.02
CA LEU A 2 -16.50 2.12 3.22
C LEU A 2 -15.99 1.72 4.62
N SER A 3 -16.59 0.69 5.20
CA SER A 3 -16.14 0.06 6.43
C SER A 3 -14.78 -0.63 6.25
N CYS A 4 -14.07 -0.87 7.36
CA CYS A 4 -12.79 -1.58 7.33
C CYS A 4 -12.88 -2.97 6.68
N ASN A 5 -13.98 -3.69 6.91
CA ASN A 5 -14.23 -5.00 6.30
C ASN A 5 -14.45 -4.90 4.79
N GLU A 6 -15.18 -3.90 4.30
CA GLU A 6 -15.38 -3.69 2.87
C GLU A 6 -14.06 -3.35 2.16
N VAL A 7 -13.25 -2.45 2.75
CA VAL A 7 -11.93 -2.12 2.22
C VAL A 7 -11.03 -3.36 2.20
N LYS A 8 -11.04 -4.16 3.28
CA LYS A 8 -10.30 -5.43 3.35
C LYS A 8 -10.70 -6.41 2.25
N ASN A 9 -12.00 -6.56 2.01
CA ASN A 9 -12.53 -7.46 0.99
C ASN A 9 -12.16 -6.98 -0.42
N LEU A 10 -12.21 -5.67 -0.68
CA LEU A 10 -11.76 -5.11 -1.96
C LEU A 10 -10.28 -5.37 -2.21
N MET A 11 -9.44 -5.25 -1.17
CA MET A 11 -8.02 -5.57 -1.29
C MET A 11 -7.80 -7.05 -1.62
N LEU A 12 -8.54 -7.96 -0.97
CA LEU A 12 -8.46 -9.39 -1.25
C LEU A 12 -8.94 -9.73 -2.68
N MET A 13 -10.07 -9.16 -3.11
CA MET A 13 -10.61 -9.40 -4.46
C MET A 13 -9.68 -8.92 -5.57
N LYS A 14 -8.88 -7.88 -5.32
CA LYS A 14 -7.97 -7.29 -6.29
C LYS A 14 -6.51 -7.73 -6.11
N ASP A 15 -6.24 -8.72 -5.25
CA ASP A 15 -4.89 -9.20 -4.91
C ASP A 15 -3.92 -8.06 -4.56
N ILE A 16 -4.39 -7.16 -3.69
CA ILE A 16 -3.63 -6.01 -3.18
C ILE A 16 -3.12 -6.31 -1.79
N THR A 17 -1.82 -6.17 -1.61
CA THR A 17 -1.14 -6.37 -0.32
C THR A 17 -1.18 -5.11 0.54
N GLN A 18 -1.11 -5.30 1.86
CA GLN A 18 -0.96 -4.17 2.80
C GLN A 18 0.35 -3.39 2.58
N THR A 19 1.39 -4.05 2.07
CA THR A 19 2.67 -3.41 1.77
C THR A 19 2.52 -2.42 0.63
N GLU A 20 1.82 -2.77 -0.43
CA GLU A 20 1.60 -1.84 -1.55
C GLU A 20 0.82 -0.60 -1.12
N ILE A 21 -0.24 -0.79 -0.34
CA ILE A 21 -1.01 0.31 0.23
C ILE A 21 -0.12 1.19 1.13
N CYS A 22 0.72 0.60 1.97
CA CYS A 22 1.54 1.38 2.90
C CYS A 22 2.60 2.22 2.15
N GLU A 23 3.22 1.65 1.12
CA GLU A 23 4.17 2.35 0.26
C GLU A 23 3.48 3.48 -0.52
N TYR A 24 2.30 3.23 -1.08
CA TYR A 24 1.53 4.23 -1.83
C TYR A 24 1.04 5.37 -0.94
N CYS A 25 0.52 5.04 0.26
CA CYS A 25 0.04 6.03 1.21
C CYS A 25 1.17 6.74 1.97
N GLY A 26 2.42 6.26 1.88
CA GLY A 26 3.57 6.82 2.59
C GLY A 26 3.53 6.60 4.10
N VAL A 27 2.95 5.48 4.56
CA VAL A 27 2.76 5.17 5.99
C VAL A 27 3.35 3.82 6.38
N LYS A 28 3.49 3.58 7.69
CA LYS A 28 4.02 2.30 8.18
C LYS A 28 2.96 1.20 8.10
N ARG A 29 3.38 -0.02 7.75
CA ARG A 29 2.49 -1.20 7.65
C ARG A 29 1.62 -1.47 8.89
N PRO A 30 2.12 -1.32 10.15
CA PRO A 30 1.28 -1.50 11.34
C PRO A 30 0.09 -0.55 11.39
N TYR A 31 0.25 0.69 10.90
CA TYR A 31 -0.82 1.67 10.84
C TYR A 31 -1.94 1.19 9.90
N ILE A 32 -1.60 0.79 8.68
CA ILE A 32 -2.57 0.20 7.73
C ILE A 32 -3.25 -1.05 8.32
N SER A 33 -2.50 -1.88 9.03
CA SER A 33 -3.05 -3.07 9.70
C SER A 33 -4.09 -2.71 10.78
N MET A 34 -3.84 -1.67 11.58
CA MET A 34 -4.80 -1.20 12.58
C MET A 34 -6.10 -0.70 11.92
N LEU A 35 -5.99 0.05 10.82
CA LEU A 35 -7.13 0.58 10.08
C LEU A 35 -8.00 -0.54 9.46
N ILE A 36 -7.37 -1.46 8.73
CA ILE A 36 -8.07 -2.55 8.03
C ILE A 36 -8.72 -3.54 9.01
N ASN A 37 -8.16 -3.70 10.21
CA ASN A 37 -8.75 -4.52 11.26
C ASN A 37 -9.72 -3.75 12.17
N GLY A 38 -10.04 -2.49 11.85
CA GLY A 38 -10.99 -1.68 12.60
C GLY A 38 -10.53 -1.27 14.00
N LYS A 39 -9.25 -1.44 14.33
CA LYS A 39 -8.68 -1.01 15.61
C LYS A 39 -8.55 0.51 15.71
N GLN A 40 -8.49 1.18 14.55
CA GLN A 40 -8.47 2.63 14.43
C GLN A 40 -9.33 3.05 13.24
N PRO A 41 -10.08 4.16 13.32
CA PRO A 41 -10.84 4.68 12.18
C PRO A 41 -9.91 5.25 11.10
N PHE A 42 -10.37 5.22 9.85
CA PHE A 42 -9.68 5.90 8.76
C PHE A 42 -9.78 7.42 8.92
N THR A 43 -8.68 8.12 8.66
CA THR A 43 -8.74 9.53 8.32
C THR A 43 -9.19 9.68 6.87
N GLU A 44 -9.82 10.81 6.53
CA GLU A 44 -10.28 11.07 5.16
C GLU A 44 -9.13 11.01 4.14
N GLU A 45 -7.99 11.59 4.47
CA GLU A 45 -6.80 11.57 3.62
C GLU A 45 -6.35 10.14 3.30
N ILE A 46 -6.22 9.28 4.33
CA ILE A 46 -5.75 7.91 4.15
C ILE A 46 -6.80 7.06 3.42
N TYR A 47 -8.07 7.25 3.75
CA TYR A 47 -9.16 6.58 3.04
C TYR A 47 -9.10 6.90 1.54
N ASN A 48 -8.99 8.17 1.17
CA ASN A 48 -8.95 8.60 -0.23
C ASN A 48 -7.75 8.00 -0.97
N LYS A 49 -6.55 8.05 -0.40
CA LYS A 49 -5.35 7.42 -1.00
C LYS A 49 -5.50 5.91 -1.16
N MET A 50 -6.08 5.22 -0.18
CA MET A 50 -6.32 3.78 -0.27
C MET A 50 -7.29 3.43 -1.39
N ILE A 51 -8.41 4.15 -1.49
CA ILE A 51 -9.42 3.92 -2.54
C ILE A 51 -8.87 4.28 -3.92
N GLU A 52 -8.09 5.35 -4.04
CA GLU A 52 -7.39 5.74 -5.27
C GLU A 52 -6.53 4.57 -5.77
N TYR A 53 -5.65 4.03 -4.91
CA TYR A 53 -4.83 2.87 -5.25
C TYR A 53 -5.64 1.64 -5.64
N ILE A 54 -6.71 1.33 -4.88
CA ILE A 54 -7.58 0.19 -5.16
C ILE A 54 -8.24 0.31 -6.55
N ASN A 55 -8.57 1.53 -6.96
CA ASN A 55 -9.22 1.84 -8.23
C ASN A 55 -8.26 2.04 -9.41
N LEU A 56 -6.95 2.11 -9.19
CA LEU A 56 -5.97 2.14 -10.28
C LEU A 56 -6.15 0.95 -11.23
N SER A 57 -5.85 1.20 -12.50
CA SER A 57 -5.82 0.17 -13.53
C SER A 57 -4.75 -0.87 -13.23
N ILE A 58 -4.89 -2.07 -13.79
CA ILE A 58 -3.88 -3.13 -13.63
C ILE A 58 -2.51 -2.65 -14.12
N LYS A 59 -2.47 -1.93 -15.24
CA LYS A 59 -1.25 -1.36 -15.83
C LYS A 59 -0.55 -0.38 -14.90
N ASP A 60 -1.30 0.50 -14.24
CA ASP A 60 -0.72 1.49 -13.31
C ASP A 60 -0.18 0.81 -12.05
N LYS A 61 -0.90 -0.22 -11.54
CA LYS A 61 -0.43 -1.02 -10.42
C LYS A 61 0.85 -1.77 -10.74
N GLU A 62 0.96 -2.37 -11.93
CA GLU A 62 2.18 -3.05 -12.38
C GLU A 62 3.37 -2.09 -12.48
N LYS A 63 3.16 -0.90 -13.05
CA LYS A 63 4.17 0.15 -13.10
C LYS A 63 4.67 0.50 -11.69
N PHE A 64 3.75 0.74 -10.77
CA PHE A 64 4.08 1.04 -9.38
C PHE A 64 4.84 -0.12 -8.70
N ARG A 65 4.41 -1.37 -8.90
CA ARG A 65 5.11 -2.56 -8.38
C ARG A 65 6.55 -2.64 -8.89
N ASN A 66 6.78 -2.34 -10.17
CA ASN A 66 8.12 -2.36 -10.76
C ASN A 66 8.99 -1.23 -10.19
N GLU A 67 8.46 -0.01 -10.07
CA GLU A 67 9.16 1.11 -9.44
C GLU A 67 9.56 0.79 -7.98
N LEU A 68 8.70 0.11 -7.22
CA LEU A 68 9.03 -0.32 -5.86
C LEU A 68 10.16 -1.37 -5.82
N LYS A 69 10.20 -2.29 -6.78
CA LYS A 69 11.28 -3.30 -6.89
C LYS A 69 12.61 -2.61 -7.20
N GLU A 70 12.63 -1.73 -8.19
CA GLU A 70 13.84 -0.98 -8.58
C GLU A 70 14.39 -0.14 -7.42
N LYS A 71 13.53 0.55 -6.67
CA LYS A 71 13.95 1.31 -5.48
C LYS A 71 14.60 0.40 -4.44
N LYS A 72 14.00 -0.76 -4.14
CA LYS A 72 14.53 -1.74 -3.18
C LYS A 72 15.87 -2.34 -3.64
N GLU A 73 16.06 -2.54 -4.94
CA GLU A 73 17.33 -3.04 -5.50
C GLU A 73 18.44 -2.00 -5.39
N LYS A 74 18.17 -0.73 -5.73
CA LYS A 74 19.11 0.38 -5.58
C LYS A 74 19.53 0.60 -4.11
N GLU A 75 18.61 0.46 -3.17
CA GLU A 75 18.91 0.54 -1.74
C GLU A 75 19.80 -0.61 -1.24
N LYS A 76 19.68 -1.81 -1.83
CA LYS A 76 20.53 -2.95 -1.46
C LYS A 76 21.96 -2.76 -1.95
N GLN A 77 22.13 -2.31 -3.20
CA GLN A 77 23.45 -2.09 -3.80
C GLN A 77 24.23 -0.95 -3.10
N SER A 78 23.55 0.14 -2.72
CA SER A 78 24.19 1.25 -1.99
C SER A 78 24.62 0.87 -0.55
N LYS A 79 23.97 -0.11 0.08
CA LYS A 79 24.38 -0.64 1.39
C LYS A 79 25.56 -1.62 1.30
N GLN A 80 25.76 -2.29 0.17
CA GLN A 80 26.91 -3.18 -0.04
C GLN A 80 28.21 -2.42 -0.33
N ASN A 81 28.15 -1.26 -0.98
CA ASN A 81 29.34 -0.43 -1.27
C ASN A 81 29.87 0.41 -0.09
N LYS A 82 29.26 0.29 1.10
CA LYS A 82 29.67 1.00 2.33
C LYS A 82 30.40 0.10 3.35
N LYS A 83 30.76 -1.13 2.97
CA LYS A 83 31.62 -2.04 3.74
C LYS A 83 32.94 -2.23 3.00
#